data_AF-A0A9P6BCS4-F1
#
_entry.id   AF-A0A9P6BCS4-F1
#
_cell.length_a   1.000
_cell.length_b   1.000
_cell.length_c   1.000
_cell.angle_alpha   90.00
_cell.angle_beta   90.00
_cell.angle_gamma   90.00
#
_symmetry.space_group_name_H-M   'P 1'
#
loop_
_entity.id
_entity.type
_entity.pdbx_description
1 polymer ?
#
loop_
_entity_poly.entity_id
_entity_poly.type
_entity_poly.pdbx_seq_one_letter_code
_entity_poly.pdbx_strand_id
1 'polypeptide(L)'
;IATSPSFRTGVLPKPELTRHLRCVCIDEARCLSPWCGSSRRDYAELGVLRGRLPSHICMVVVSATLPNHILENIRAQYHITKDAVTNAVAKDRSKCLTFMQSSHESKADLRFLILDGANTLEDVPTTLV
;
A
#
# COMPACT_ATOMS: atom_id res chain seq x y z
N ILE A 1 -13.49 1.09 -12.36
CA ILE A 1 -13.56 -0.33 -12.84
C ILE A 1 -14.54 -1.15 -12.00
N ALA A 2 -14.38 -1.23 -10.68
CA ALA A 2 -15.25 -2.03 -9.82
C ALA A 2 -16.75 -1.71 -9.95
N THR A 3 -17.12 -0.43 -10.14
CA THR A 3 -18.52 0.01 -10.30
C THR A 3 -19.03 -0.03 -11.74
N SER A 4 -18.17 -0.29 -12.72
CA SER A 4 -18.56 -0.26 -14.13
C SER A 4 -19.62 -1.34 -14.44
N PRO A 5 -20.67 -1.01 -15.22
CA PRO A 5 -21.65 -1.99 -15.70
C PRO A 5 -20.99 -3.13 -16.47
N SER A 6 -20.02 -2.83 -17.35
CA SER A 6 -19.36 -3.84 -18.19
C SER A 6 -18.55 -4.85 -17.37
N PHE A 7 -17.94 -4.39 -16.27
CA PHE A 7 -17.25 -5.28 -15.34
C PHE A 7 -18.25 -6.10 -14.54
N ARG A 8 -19.34 -5.47 -14.07
CA ARG A 8 -20.37 -6.13 -13.26
C ARG A 8 -21.11 -7.23 -14.01
N THR A 9 -21.45 -7.02 -15.28
CA THR A 9 -22.24 -7.99 -16.05
C THR A 9 -21.38 -8.87 -16.94
N GLY A 10 -20.24 -8.36 -17.44
CA GLY A 10 -19.40 -9.07 -18.41
C GLY A 10 -18.21 -9.83 -17.81
N VAL A 11 -17.87 -9.60 -16.54
CA VAL A 11 -16.70 -10.20 -15.89
C VAL A 11 -17.06 -10.95 -14.62
N LEU A 12 -17.65 -10.26 -13.63
CA LEU A 12 -17.94 -10.86 -12.32
C LEU A 12 -18.80 -12.14 -12.35
N PRO A 13 -19.82 -12.28 -13.21
CA PRO A 13 -20.68 -13.46 -13.21
C PRO A 13 -20.05 -14.68 -13.90
N LYS A 14 -18.88 -14.54 -14.53
CA LYS A 14 -18.25 -15.62 -15.29
C LYS A 14 -17.85 -16.78 -14.35
N PRO A 15 -18.36 -18.00 -14.59
CA PRO A 15 -18.03 -19.17 -13.78
C PRO A 15 -16.52 -19.43 -13.69
N GLU A 16 -15.80 -19.18 -14.79
CA GLU A 16 -14.36 -19.35 -14.91
C GLU A 16 -13.61 -18.41 -13.98
N LEU A 17 -14.02 -17.14 -13.92
CA LEU A 17 -13.43 -16.19 -12.98
C LEU A 17 -13.65 -16.67 -11.55
N THR A 18 -14.88 -17.03 -11.20
CA THR A 18 -15.21 -17.50 -9.84
C THR A 18 -14.43 -18.77 -9.48
N ARG A 19 -14.27 -19.70 -10.42
CA ARG A 19 -13.55 -20.97 -10.22
C ARG A 19 -12.05 -20.75 -9.97
N HIS A 20 -11.46 -19.72 -10.59
CA HIS A 20 -10.02 -19.49 -10.57
C HIS A 20 -9.57 -18.34 -9.67
N LEU A 21 -10.46 -17.41 -9.31
CA LEU A 21 -10.15 -16.33 -8.39
C LEU A 21 -9.89 -16.92 -6.99
N ARG A 22 -8.84 -16.41 -6.34
CA ARG A 22 -8.43 -16.86 -4.99
C ARG A 22 -8.47 -15.73 -3.98
N CYS A 23 -8.06 -14.54 -4.40
CA CYS A 23 -7.94 -13.39 -3.53
C CYS A 23 -8.08 -12.10 -4.35
N VAL A 24 -8.59 -11.06 -3.71
CA VAL A 24 -8.51 -9.67 -4.18
C VAL A 24 -7.58 -8.91 -3.25
N CYS A 25 -6.52 -8.34 -3.81
CA CYS A 25 -5.59 -7.49 -3.07
C CYS A 25 -5.84 -6.02 -3.42
N ILE A 26 -6.12 -5.20 -2.40
CA ILE A 26 -6.19 -3.73 -2.53
C ILE A 26 -4.90 -3.17 -1.94
N ASP A 27 -4.03 -2.68 -2.80
CA ASP A 27 -2.78 -2.03 -2.40
C ASP A 27 -2.99 -0.53 -2.12
N GLU A 28 -2.07 0.10 -1.39
CA GLU A 28 -2.10 1.54 -1.06
C GLU A 28 -3.43 2.03 -0.44
N ALA A 29 -4.07 1.20 0.39
CA ALA A 29 -5.40 1.45 0.95
C ALA A 29 -5.53 2.76 1.75
N ARG A 30 -4.42 3.34 2.22
CA ARG A 30 -4.38 4.69 2.80
C ARG A 30 -4.93 5.77 1.87
N CYS A 31 -4.98 5.53 0.55
CA CYS A 31 -5.58 6.44 -0.43
C CYS A 31 -7.07 6.72 -0.18
N LEU A 32 -7.76 5.86 0.59
CA LEU A 32 -9.12 6.11 1.06
C LEU A 32 -9.26 7.33 1.97
N SER A 33 -8.16 7.72 2.63
CA SER A 33 -8.17 8.82 3.56
C SER A 33 -7.95 10.15 2.87
N PRO A 34 -8.83 11.16 3.06
CA PRO A 34 -8.57 12.52 2.60
C PRO A 34 -7.38 13.16 3.34
N TRP A 35 -7.02 12.62 4.50
CA TRP A 35 -5.87 13.06 5.30
C TRP A 35 -4.52 12.60 4.72
N CYS A 36 -4.55 11.80 3.66
CA CYS A 36 -3.38 11.35 2.93
C CYS A 36 -3.19 12.25 1.71
N GLY A 37 -1.99 12.81 1.51
CA GLY A 37 -1.67 13.71 0.39
C GLY A 37 -1.85 13.10 -1.02
N SER A 38 -2.19 11.81 -1.10
CA SER A 38 -2.48 11.05 -2.32
C SER A 38 -3.87 10.40 -2.29
N SER A 39 -4.87 11.06 -1.70
CA SER A 39 -6.23 10.49 -1.62
C SER A 39 -6.84 10.24 -3.00
N ARG A 40 -7.51 9.09 -3.15
CA ARG A 40 -8.21 8.68 -4.37
C ARG A 40 -9.64 8.29 -4.03
N ARG A 41 -10.60 9.13 -4.43
CA ARG A 41 -12.03 8.94 -4.08
C ARG A 41 -12.63 7.67 -4.67
N ASP A 42 -12.14 7.21 -5.82
CA ASP A 42 -12.58 5.97 -6.46
C ASP A 42 -12.20 4.71 -5.68
N TYR A 43 -11.22 4.78 -4.77
CA TYR A 43 -10.90 3.66 -3.89
C TYR A 43 -12.04 3.35 -2.93
N ALA A 44 -12.88 4.33 -2.59
CA ALA A 44 -14.02 4.14 -1.70
C ALA A 44 -15.01 3.10 -2.22
N GLU A 45 -15.15 3.08 -3.54
CA GLU A 45 -16.08 2.23 -4.25
C GLU A 45 -15.63 0.76 -4.33
N LEU A 46 -14.39 0.43 -3.95
CA LEU A 46 -13.87 -0.94 -4.04
C LEU A 46 -14.54 -1.89 -3.03
N GLY A 47 -15.14 -1.36 -1.97
CA GLY A 47 -15.91 -2.16 -1.00
C GLY A 47 -17.06 -2.95 -1.63
N VAL A 48 -17.60 -2.47 -2.75
CA VAL A 48 -18.67 -3.15 -3.51
C VAL A 48 -18.27 -4.54 -3.98
N LEU A 49 -16.97 -4.80 -4.16
CA LEU A 49 -16.47 -6.11 -4.58
C LEU A 49 -16.77 -7.19 -3.53
N ARG A 50 -16.80 -6.85 -2.24
CA ARG A 50 -17.10 -7.78 -1.16
C ARG A 50 -18.51 -8.36 -1.26
N GLY A 51 -19.48 -7.55 -1.71
CA GLY A 51 -20.87 -8.00 -1.92
C GLY A 51 -21.12 -8.68 -3.27
N ARG A 52 -20.18 -8.58 -4.23
CA ARG A 52 -20.33 -9.15 -5.58
C ARG A 52 -19.54 -10.43 -5.80
N LEU A 53 -18.47 -10.62 -5.03
CA LEU A 53 -17.67 -11.83 -5.08
C LEU A 53 -18.23 -12.86 -4.08
N PRO A 54 -18.08 -14.16 -4.37
CA PRO A 54 -18.43 -15.21 -3.42
C PRO A 54 -17.71 -15.02 -2.08
N SER A 55 -18.38 -15.40 -0.99
CA SER A 55 -17.87 -15.23 0.38
C SER A 55 -16.55 -15.95 0.67
N HIS A 56 -16.24 -17.01 -0.08
CA HIS A 56 -14.98 -17.75 0.06
C HIS A 56 -13.77 -17.03 -0.55
N ILE A 57 -13.98 -15.96 -1.32
CA ILE A 57 -12.88 -15.17 -1.90
C ILE A 57 -12.32 -14.25 -0.82
N CYS A 58 -11.01 -14.41 -0.53
CA CYS A 58 -10.31 -13.58 0.42
C CYS A 58 -10.15 -12.16 -0.11
N MET A 59 -10.28 -11.16 0.76
CA MET A 59 -9.97 -9.76 0.45
C MET A 59 -8.84 -9.32 1.37
N VAL A 60 -7.70 -8.96 0.77
CA VAL A 60 -6.50 -8.51 1.47
C VAL A 60 -6.30 -7.04 1.18
N VAL A 61 -6.09 -6.25 2.23
CA VAL A 61 -5.94 -4.81 2.13
C VAL A 61 -4.60 -4.44 2.71
N VAL A 62 -3.76 -3.77 1.91
CA VAL A 62 -2.36 -3.51 2.20
C VAL A 62 -2.07 -2.02 2.08
N SER A 63 -1.21 -1.51 2.95
CA SER A 63 -0.67 -0.15 2.87
C SER A 63 0.56 -0.04 3.76
N ALA A 64 1.54 0.76 3.34
CA ALA A 64 2.76 1.03 4.10
C ALA A 64 2.48 1.76 5.44
N THR A 65 1.45 2.59 5.49
CA THR A 65 1.07 3.35 6.68
C THR A 65 -0.43 3.25 6.91
N LEU A 66 -0.84 2.74 8.08
CA LEU A 66 -2.25 2.61 8.49
C LEU A 66 -2.41 3.00 9.97
N PRO A 67 -2.50 4.32 10.27
CA PRO A 67 -2.94 4.75 11.58
C PRO A 67 -4.33 4.19 11.93
N ASN A 68 -4.63 3.98 13.22
CA ASN A 68 -5.88 3.35 13.66
C ASN A 68 -7.14 4.00 13.07
N HIS A 69 -7.21 5.34 13.02
CA HIS A 69 -8.37 6.03 12.44
C HIS A 69 -8.55 5.76 10.93
N ILE A 70 -7.47 5.50 10.20
CA ILE A 70 -7.51 5.09 8.78
C ILE A 70 -7.92 3.64 8.65
N LEU A 71 -7.38 2.77 9.50
CA LEU A 71 -7.77 1.37 9.56
C LEU A 71 -9.27 1.21 9.83
N GLU A 72 -9.84 1.97 10.76
CA GLU A 72 -11.28 1.96 11.04
C GLU A 72 -12.11 2.45 9.85
N ASN A 73 -11.66 3.51 9.17
CA ASN A 73 -12.31 4.00 7.96
C ASN A 73 -12.30 2.93 6.84
N ILE A 74 -11.17 2.25 6.64
CA ILE A 74 -11.05 1.14 5.68
C ILE A 74 -12.01 0.01 6.06
N ARG A 75 -12.06 -0.38 7.33
CA ARG A 75 -12.95 -1.44 7.81
C ARG A 75 -14.41 -1.11 7.51
N ALA A 76 -14.82 0.12 7.79
CA ALA A 76 -16.17 0.59 7.52
C ALA A 76 -16.49 0.58 6.02
N GLN A 77 -15.62 1.12 5.17
CA GLN A 77 -15.88 1.24 3.73
C GLN A 77 -15.81 -0.09 2.98
N TYR A 78 -14.91 -1.00 3.36
CA TYR A 78 -14.74 -2.28 2.70
C TYR A 78 -15.50 -3.42 3.34
N HIS A 79 -16.35 -3.10 4.34
CA HIS A 79 -17.16 -4.07 5.06
C HIS A 79 -16.31 -5.22 5.63
N ILE A 80 -15.13 -4.86 6.17
CA ILE A 80 -14.20 -5.81 6.80
C ILE A 80 -14.70 -6.05 8.22
N THR A 81 -14.88 -7.31 8.56
CA THR A 81 -15.37 -7.73 9.86
C THR A 81 -14.31 -7.51 10.95
N LYS A 82 -14.74 -7.39 12.21
CA LYS A 82 -13.84 -7.10 13.34
C LYS A 82 -12.88 -8.24 13.66
N ASP A 83 -13.22 -9.46 13.27
CA ASP A 83 -12.39 -10.67 13.38
C ASP A 83 -11.34 -10.79 12.27
N ALA A 84 -11.28 -9.84 11.33
CA ALA A 84 -10.26 -9.82 10.30
C ALA A 84 -8.86 -9.72 10.90
N VAL A 85 -7.98 -10.62 10.47
CA VAL A 85 -6.57 -10.66 10.87
C VAL A 85 -5.89 -9.37 10.42
N THR A 86 -5.31 -8.64 11.37
CA THR A 86 -4.55 -7.42 11.12
C THR A 86 -3.08 -7.68 11.43
N ASN A 87 -2.25 -7.72 10.38
CA ASN A 87 -0.81 -7.90 10.51
C ASN A 87 -0.11 -6.56 10.32
N ALA A 88 0.34 -5.95 11.41
CA ALA A 88 1.15 -4.74 11.37
C ALA A 88 2.62 -5.10 11.59
N VAL A 89 3.45 -4.94 10.57
CA VAL A 89 4.89 -5.13 10.66
C VAL A 89 5.55 -3.77 10.77
N ALA A 90 6.14 -3.47 11.94
CA ALA A 90 6.95 -2.28 12.10
C ALA A 90 8.26 -2.45 11.33
N LYS A 91 8.65 -1.44 10.55
CA LYS A 91 9.99 -1.41 9.97
C LYS A 91 10.99 -1.15 11.10
N ASP A 92 11.81 -2.15 11.43
CA ASP A 92 12.97 -1.92 12.28
C ASP A 92 13.91 -0.93 11.57
N ARG A 93 13.98 0.28 12.11
CA ARG A 93 14.86 1.37 11.64
C ARG A 93 16.03 1.60 12.58
N SER A 94 16.37 0.65 13.45
CA SER A 94 17.51 0.75 14.37
C SER A 94 18.84 1.09 13.67
N LYS A 95 18.94 0.84 12.36
CA LYS A 95 20.10 1.18 11.52
C LYS A 95 19.92 2.41 10.61
N CYS A 96 18.76 3.07 10.60
CA CYS A 96 18.43 4.15 9.66
C CYS A 96 18.36 5.54 10.31
N LEU A 97 18.78 5.69 11.56
CA LEU A 97 18.79 6.97 12.25
C LEU A 97 20.20 7.58 12.20
N THR A 98 20.49 8.31 11.12
CA THR A 98 21.66 9.19 11.07
C THR A 98 21.19 10.59 11.40
N PHE A 99 21.65 11.15 12.52
CA PHE A 99 21.42 12.57 12.80
C PHE A 99 22.18 13.39 11.77
N MET A 100 21.47 14.28 11.05
CA MET A 100 22.14 15.25 10.20
C MET A 100 22.82 16.28 11.10
N GLN A 101 24.15 16.26 11.13
CA GLN A 101 24.98 17.17 11.91
C GLN A 101 25.44 18.38 11.08
N SER A 102 25.31 18.27 9.76
CA SER A 102 25.78 19.25 8.79
C SER A 102 24.62 19.98 8.13
N SER A 103 24.88 21.13 7.51
CA SER A 103 23.84 21.84 6.76
C SER A 103 23.36 20.97 5.58
N HIS A 104 22.07 21.07 5.24
CA HIS A 104 21.49 20.34 4.11
C HIS A 104 22.22 20.60 2.78
N GLU A 105 22.74 21.82 2.60
CA GLU A 105 23.50 22.21 1.41
C GLU A 105 24.84 21.49 1.29
N SER A 106 25.48 21.16 2.41
CA SER A 106 26.79 20.48 2.39
C SER A 106 26.71 19.05 1.88
N LYS A 107 25.54 18.39 2.02
CA LYS A 107 25.34 16.94 1.79
C LYS A 107 26.35 16.05 2.52
N ALA A 108 27.10 16.58 3.49
CA ALA A 108 28.22 15.87 4.12
C ALA A 108 27.75 14.63 4.89
N ASP A 109 26.56 14.69 5.49
CA ASP A 109 25.98 13.56 6.21
C ASP A 109 25.54 12.40 5.29
N LEU A 110 25.56 12.60 3.97
CA LEU A 110 25.35 11.55 2.97
C LEU A 110 26.65 10.86 2.55
N ARG A 111 27.80 11.21 3.14
CA ARG A 111 29.11 10.64 2.80
C ARG A 111 29.14 9.12 2.85
N PHE A 112 28.36 8.50 3.74
CA PHE A 112 28.26 7.05 3.87
C PHE A 112 27.74 6.34 2.61
N LEU A 113 27.11 7.07 1.67
CA LEU A 113 26.67 6.53 0.38
C LEU A 113 27.83 6.35 -0.63
N ILE A 114 28.94 7.05 -0.41
CA ILE A 114 30.11 7.00 -1.28
C ILE A 114 31.05 5.94 -0.71
N LEU A 115 31.26 4.86 -1.45
CA LEU A 115 32.18 3.79 -1.07
C LEU A 115 33.63 4.33 -0.94
N ASP A 116 34.38 3.80 0.01
CA ASP A 116 35.79 4.15 0.16
C ASP A 116 36.57 3.76 -1.12
N GLY A 117 37.21 4.75 -1.74
CA GLY A 117 37.93 4.58 -3.01
C GLY A 117 37.10 4.81 -4.27
N ALA A 118 35.83 5.22 -4.16
CA ALA A 118 35.07 5.70 -5.31
C ALA A 118 35.74 6.96 -5.90
N ASN A 119 36.14 6.89 -7.17
CA ASN A 119 36.79 7.97 -7.90
C ASN A 119 35.95 8.47 -9.08
N THR A 120 34.99 7.67 -9.55
CA THR A 120 34.07 8.04 -10.62
C THR A 120 32.61 7.94 -10.18
N LEU A 121 31.70 8.48 -10.99
CA LEU A 121 30.26 8.50 -10.67
C LEU A 121 29.67 7.09 -10.68
N GLU A 122 30.21 6.22 -11.53
CA GLU A 122 29.80 4.83 -11.71
C GLU A 122 30.15 3.96 -10.50
N ASP A 123 31.15 4.37 -9.70
CA ASP A 123 31.55 3.69 -8.46
C ASP A 123 30.51 3.86 -7.34
N VAL A 124 29.60 4.83 -7.46
CA VAL A 124 28.57 5.12 -6.45
C VAL A 124 27.28 4.38 -6.83
N PRO A 125 26.90 3.32 -6.09
CA PRO A 125 25.71 2.55 -6.42
C PRO A 125 24.45 3.39 -6.25
N THR A 126 23.55 3.33 -7.23
CA THR A 126 22.24 3.98 -7.13
C THR A 126 21.48 3.42 -5.94
N THR A 127 21.25 4.28 -4.94
CA THR A 127 20.62 3.92 -3.68
C THR A 127 19.42 4.83 -3.43
N LEU A 128 18.31 4.25 -2.98
CA LEU A 128 17.17 5.01 -2.46
C LEU A 128 17.50 5.40 -1.01
N VAL A 129 17.61 6.71 -0.79
CA VAL A 129 17.88 7.33 0.53
C VAL A 129 16.59 7.94 1.07
#